data_AF-A0A945S9T9-F1
#
_entry.id   AF-A0A945S9T9-F1
#
_cell.length_a   1.000
_cell.length_b   1.000
_cell.length_c   1.000
_cell.angle_alpha   90.00
_cell.angle_beta   90.00
_cell.angle_gamma   90.00
#
_symmetry.space_group_name_H-M   'P 1'
#
loop_
_entity.id
_entity.type
_entity.pdbx_description
1 polymer ?
#
loop_
_entity_poly.entity_id
_entity_poly.type
_entity_poly.pdbx_seq_one_letter_code
_entity_poly.pdbx_strand_id
1 'polypeptide(L)'
;MNKTIEISDQPRLSLPRTVRITIDGIRYRLFRAAVTVAVIAVAVAFLMNILSESLIKRAVAEDTHERVERSQFVHNWMARLSAPGTIEAILKELASVELTSPIANEMSSMSGLSDAEFARFYENASAASKCFAFFADLDYAKRRNLVHTAVSVEVFKRLRTPDGLEQFEAILPTMKSLRFPLSGEELTAFLQAWPQTLAQAQNVQEGRKKAIAGIKAKRGQTAILTSLADAEGQFGNDIRAAGFHFDGDAVAPVVAEQARALLDARRLEKSMEQKTTRQAIAQHYNILPADVNVILMWKYLRSKKSARTYLEKMEECEVDTSGLTPERLTILANVRQAEKALVRAQRLTVGTGEGWMGLGERLSWLLLVSMMVCGIGISNAMLMTVTERFTEIATLKCLGALDGFIMLMFVLESCFLGVVGGAIGAVLGCLIGLGRMLSAFGPVFAGSMPALDLLAGMFIAVALGVILAAGAAVYPSLKAARLAPMEAMRIE
;
A
#
# COMPACT_ATOMS: atom_id res chain seq x y z
N MET A 1 56.64 -21.37 -61.29
CA MET A 1 55.26 -21.44 -61.80
C MET A 1 54.59 -20.10 -61.57
N ASN A 2 54.47 -19.25 -62.59
CA ASN A 2 53.67 -18.03 -62.51
C ASN A 2 52.19 -18.42 -62.57
N LYS A 3 51.47 -18.30 -61.45
CA LYS A 3 50.00 -18.40 -61.46
C LYS A 3 49.47 -17.10 -62.08
N THR A 4 48.93 -17.18 -63.28
CA THR A 4 48.12 -16.10 -63.86
C THR A 4 46.86 -15.91 -63.01
N ILE A 5 46.74 -14.74 -62.39
CA ILE A 5 45.55 -14.34 -61.64
C ILE A 5 44.56 -13.79 -62.67
N GLU A 6 43.52 -14.55 -63.01
CA GLU A 6 42.37 -14.04 -63.77
C GLU A 6 41.57 -13.11 -62.84
N ILE A 7 41.60 -11.81 -63.13
CA ILE A 7 40.75 -10.82 -62.47
C ILE A 7 39.46 -10.76 -63.29
N SER A 8 38.36 -11.26 -62.72
CA SER A 8 37.04 -11.17 -63.33
C SER A 8 36.54 -9.72 -63.35
N ASP A 9 35.78 -9.35 -64.39
CA ASP A 9 35.18 -8.02 -64.49
C ASP A 9 34.22 -7.75 -63.33
N GLN A 10 34.41 -6.62 -62.65
CA GLN A 10 33.56 -6.23 -61.52
C GLN A 10 32.15 -5.86 -62.02
N PRO A 11 31.09 -6.47 -61.49
CA PRO A 11 29.72 -6.18 -61.92
C PRO A 11 29.33 -4.75 -61.54
N ARG A 12 29.00 -3.91 -62.53
CA ARG A 12 28.43 -2.58 -62.31
C ARG A 12 26.97 -2.72 -61.88
N LEU A 13 26.68 -2.48 -60.60
CA LEU A 13 25.31 -2.45 -60.08
C LEU A 13 24.58 -1.20 -60.58
N SER A 14 23.35 -1.37 -61.09
CA SER A 14 22.49 -0.25 -61.45
C SER A 14 21.98 0.47 -60.20
N LEU A 15 21.78 1.79 -60.28
CA LEU A 15 21.28 2.62 -59.17
C LEU A 15 20.02 2.04 -58.47
N PRO A 16 19.02 1.48 -59.19
CA PRO A 16 17.86 0.85 -58.55
C PRO A 16 18.21 -0.40 -57.73
N ARG A 17 19.19 -1.21 -58.17
CA ARG A 17 19.65 -2.39 -57.42
C ARG A 17 20.41 -1.97 -56.17
N THR A 18 21.26 -0.96 -56.27
CA THR A 18 21.99 -0.39 -55.12
C THR A 18 21.02 0.12 -54.06
N VAL A 19 20.03 0.93 -54.45
CA VAL A 19 19.01 1.46 -53.52
C VAL A 19 18.24 0.34 -52.84
N ARG A 20 17.82 -0.70 -53.58
CA ARG A 20 17.09 -1.85 -53.01
C ARG A 20 17.92 -2.59 -51.96
N ILE A 21 19.17 -2.91 -52.26
CA ILE A 21 20.08 -3.61 -51.33
C ILE A 21 20.32 -2.76 -50.08
N THR A 22 20.51 -1.44 -50.23
CA THR A 22 20.66 -0.53 -49.09
C THR A 22 19.41 -0.49 -48.21
N ILE A 23 18.22 -0.40 -48.79
CA ILE A 23 16.95 -0.39 -48.06
C ILE A 23 16.75 -1.71 -47.32
N ASP A 24 17.00 -2.85 -47.98
CA ASP A 24 16.87 -4.16 -47.36
C ASP A 24 17.81 -4.28 -46.16
N GLY A 25 19.09 -3.89 -46.31
CA GLY A 25 20.06 -3.88 -45.20
C GLY A 25 19.68 -2.94 -44.05
N ILE A 26 19.06 -1.79 -44.32
CA ILE A 26 18.55 -0.90 -43.26
C ILE A 26 17.34 -1.55 -42.56
N ARG A 27 16.41 -2.13 -43.32
CA ARG A 27 15.18 -2.72 -42.77
C ARG A 27 15.47 -3.85 -41.79
N TYR A 28 16.39 -4.76 -42.13
CA TYR A 28 16.74 -5.87 -41.24
C TYR A 28 17.40 -5.39 -39.94
N ARG A 29 18.33 -4.42 -40.04
CA ARG A 29 19.01 -3.84 -38.86
C ARG A 29 18.04 -3.09 -37.95
N LEU A 30 17.17 -2.27 -38.54
CA LEU A 30 16.21 -1.46 -37.79
C LEU A 30 15.11 -2.32 -37.16
N PHE A 31 14.65 -3.37 -37.86
CA PHE A 31 13.69 -4.33 -37.33
C PHE A 31 14.24 -5.07 -36.10
N ARG A 32 15.47 -5.57 -36.14
CA ARG A 32 16.05 -6.24 -34.96
C ARG A 32 16.26 -5.27 -33.80
N ALA A 33 16.82 -4.09 -34.07
CA ALA A 33 16.98 -3.07 -33.04
C ALA A 33 15.63 -2.74 -32.38
N ALA A 34 14.56 -2.65 -33.18
CA ALA A 34 13.20 -2.46 -32.67
C ALA A 34 12.72 -3.64 -31.82
N VAL A 35 13.01 -4.90 -32.20
CA VAL A 35 12.68 -6.08 -31.38
C VAL A 35 13.41 -6.03 -30.03
N THR A 36 14.70 -5.74 -30.00
CA THR A 36 15.48 -5.64 -28.75
C THR A 36 14.96 -4.49 -27.88
N VAL A 37 14.71 -3.32 -28.46
CA VAL A 37 14.11 -2.17 -27.77
C VAL A 37 12.73 -2.52 -27.22
N ALA A 38 11.90 -3.25 -27.96
CA ALA A 38 10.58 -3.67 -27.50
C ALA A 38 10.66 -4.65 -26.32
N VAL A 39 11.57 -5.63 -26.36
CA VAL A 39 11.79 -6.57 -25.24
C VAL A 39 12.22 -5.80 -23.98
N ILE A 40 13.16 -4.87 -24.10
CA ILE A 40 13.60 -4.01 -22.99
C ILE A 40 12.45 -3.14 -22.49
N ALA A 41 11.71 -2.50 -23.41
CA ALA A 41 10.61 -1.63 -23.06
C ALA A 41 9.49 -2.36 -22.32
N VAL A 42 9.15 -3.59 -22.71
CA VAL A 42 8.16 -4.41 -21.98
C VAL A 42 8.65 -4.77 -20.59
N ALA A 43 9.92 -5.19 -20.45
CA ALA A 43 10.52 -5.51 -19.16
C ALA A 43 10.49 -4.31 -18.20
N VAL A 44 10.95 -3.15 -18.69
CA VAL A 44 11.01 -1.92 -17.91
C VAL A 44 9.60 -1.36 -17.65
N ALA A 45 8.65 -1.51 -18.58
CA ALA A 45 7.25 -1.14 -18.34
C ALA A 45 6.61 -1.99 -17.26
N PHE A 46 6.88 -3.30 -17.25
CA PHE A 46 6.38 -4.19 -16.18
C PHE A 46 6.96 -3.81 -14.82
N LEU A 47 8.27 -3.59 -14.74
CA LEU A 47 8.96 -3.08 -13.55
C LEU A 47 8.37 -1.75 -13.08
N MET A 48 8.23 -0.78 -13.98
CA MET A 48 7.74 0.56 -13.64
C MET A 48 6.26 0.56 -13.27
N ASN A 49 5.43 -0.29 -13.88
CA ASN A 49 4.04 -0.48 -13.47
C ASN A 49 3.95 -1.00 -12.03
N ILE A 50 4.77 -1.98 -11.67
CA ILE A 50 4.83 -2.51 -10.31
C ILE A 50 5.36 -1.45 -9.33
N LEU A 51 6.41 -0.74 -9.71
CA LEU A 51 7.04 0.28 -8.88
C LEU A 51 6.08 1.45 -8.63
N SER A 52 5.45 1.98 -9.68
CA SER A 52 4.46 3.06 -9.58
C SER A 52 3.28 2.66 -8.69
N GLU A 53 2.76 1.44 -8.82
CA GLU A 53 1.73 0.93 -7.94
C GLU A 53 2.17 0.93 -6.47
N SER A 54 3.37 0.46 -6.16
CA SER A 54 3.90 0.43 -4.79
C SER A 54 4.11 1.85 -4.24
N LEU A 55 4.72 2.75 -5.02
CA LEU A 55 4.95 4.14 -4.63
C LEU A 55 3.63 4.89 -4.36
N ILE A 56 2.65 4.74 -5.26
CA ILE A 56 1.34 5.36 -5.10
C ILE A 56 0.62 4.79 -3.88
N LYS A 57 0.62 3.47 -3.68
CA LYS A 57 0.02 2.86 -2.49
C LYS A 57 0.64 3.36 -1.21
N ARG A 58 1.97 3.54 -1.16
CA ARG A 58 2.68 4.10 0.01
C ARG A 58 2.26 5.54 0.28
N ALA A 59 2.28 6.40 -0.73
CA ALA A 59 1.87 7.80 -0.61
C ALA A 59 0.39 7.93 -0.17
N VAL A 60 -0.49 7.10 -0.74
CA VAL A 60 -1.90 7.05 -0.32
C VAL A 60 -2.03 6.48 1.11
N ALA A 61 -1.24 5.47 1.50
CA ALA A 61 -1.30 4.91 2.86
C ALA A 61 -0.97 5.97 3.91
N GLU A 62 0.05 6.78 3.66
CA GLU A 62 0.48 7.86 4.56
C GLU A 62 -0.59 8.95 4.69
N ASP A 63 -1.11 9.47 3.57
CA ASP A 63 -2.16 10.52 3.59
C ASP A 63 -3.52 9.99 4.10
N THR A 64 -3.83 8.72 3.86
CA THR A 64 -5.10 8.13 4.32
C THR A 64 -5.10 7.84 5.82
N HIS A 65 -3.95 7.54 6.43
CA HIS A 65 -3.91 7.17 7.85
C HIS A 65 -4.47 8.28 8.75
N GLU A 66 -3.95 9.51 8.60
CA GLU A 66 -4.44 10.67 9.36
C GLU A 66 -5.90 11.02 9.05
N ARG A 67 -6.29 10.97 7.78
CA ARG A 67 -7.66 11.32 7.36
C ARG A 67 -8.69 10.33 7.88
N VAL A 68 -8.34 9.04 7.85
CA VAL A 68 -9.17 7.97 8.39
C VAL A 68 -9.32 8.14 9.88
N GLU A 69 -8.22 8.35 10.61
CA GLU A 69 -8.26 8.55 12.06
C GLU A 69 -9.17 9.72 12.44
N ARG A 70 -9.01 10.89 11.79
CA ARG A 70 -9.88 12.04 12.00
C ARG A 70 -11.34 11.74 11.65
N SER A 71 -11.62 11.04 10.55
CA SER A 71 -13.00 10.68 10.15
C SER A 71 -13.69 9.72 11.13
N GLN A 72 -12.92 9.00 11.94
CA GLN A 72 -13.43 7.99 12.86
C GLN A 72 -13.52 8.47 14.31
N PHE A 73 -13.17 9.73 14.62
CA PHE A 73 -13.19 10.26 15.99
C PHE A 73 -14.50 10.02 16.72
N VAL A 74 -15.64 10.35 16.14
CA VAL A 74 -16.94 10.10 16.78
C VAL A 74 -17.18 8.62 17.05
N HIS A 75 -16.78 7.73 16.14
CA HIS A 75 -16.94 6.27 16.31
C HIS A 75 -15.99 5.73 17.38
N ASN A 76 -14.74 6.21 17.42
CA ASN A 76 -13.74 5.86 18.42
C ASN A 76 -14.19 6.31 19.82
N TRP A 77 -14.72 7.53 19.94
CA TRP A 77 -15.29 8.03 21.20
C TRP A 77 -16.56 7.29 21.59
N MET A 78 -17.46 6.97 20.65
CA MET A 78 -18.59 6.10 20.93
C MET A 78 -18.15 4.74 21.49
N ALA A 79 -17.10 4.13 20.92
CA ALA A 79 -16.57 2.85 21.40
C ALA A 79 -15.94 2.98 22.80
N ARG A 80 -15.06 3.97 23.01
CA ARG A 80 -14.42 4.25 24.33
C ARG A 80 -15.44 4.52 25.43
N LEU A 81 -16.52 5.24 25.12
CA LEU A 81 -17.59 5.56 26.08
C LEU A 81 -18.62 4.44 26.26
N SER A 82 -18.61 3.40 25.41
CA SER A 82 -19.54 2.28 25.50
C SER A 82 -19.01 1.13 26.35
N ALA A 83 -17.70 0.88 26.30
CA ALA A 83 -17.08 -0.26 26.98
C ALA A 83 -15.66 0.09 27.48
N PRO A 84 -15.23 -0.43 28.64
CA PRO A 84 -13.92 -0.13 29.23
C PRO A 84 -12.72 -0.71 28.47
N GLY A 85 -12.95 -1.52 27.42
CA GLY A 85 -11.93 -2.24 26.67
C GLY A 85 -11.55 -3.58 27.28
N THR A 86 -10.92 -4.45 26.48
CA THR A 86 -10.31 -5.69 26.97
C THR A 86 -8.93 -5.39 27.57
N ILE A 87 -8.42 -6.28 28.43
CA ILE A 87 -7.08 -6.14 29.01
C ILE A 87 -6.00 -6.04 27.91
N GLU A 88 -6.13 -6.86 26.86
CA GLU A 88 -5.24 -6.79 25.70
C GLU A 88 -5.28 -5.41 25.03
N ALA A 89 -6.48 -4.84 24.82
CA ALA A 89 -6.62 -3.53 24.21
C ALA A 89 -5.99 -2.42 25.06
N ILE A 90 -6.15 -2.48 26.39
CA ILE A 90 -5.53 -1.52 27.32
C ILE A 90 -4.01 -1.60 27.25
N LEU A 91 -3.43 -2.81 27.28
CA LEU A 91 -1.98 -3.00 27.19
C LEU A 91 -1.42 -2.53 25.84
N LYS A 92 -2.12 -2.81 24.74
CA LYS A 92 -1.74 -2.36 23.39
C LYS A 92 -1.83 -0.85 23.25
N GLU A 93 -2.92 -0.24 23.75
CA GLU A 93 -3.13 1.21 23.75
C GLU A 93 -2.01 1.91 24.53
N LEU A 94 -1.71 1.44 25.75
CA LEU A 94 -0.61 1.99 26.57
C LEU A 94 0.76 1.84 25.91
N ALA A 95 1.04 0.69 25.28
CA ALA A 95 2.31 0.45 24.58
C ALA A 95 2.46 1.25 23.28
N SER A 96 1.37 1.76 22.72
CA SER A 96 1.37 2.51 21.46
C SER A 96 1.62 4.01 21.62
N VAL A 97 1.58 4.52 22.85
CA VAL A 97 1.70 5.95 23.15
C VAL A 97 2.94 6.22 24.00
N GLU A 98 3.49 7.43 23.91
CA GLU A 98 4.59 7.84 24.80
C GLU A 98 4.10 7.96 26.25
N LEU A 99 4.99 7.70 27.22
CA LEU A 99 4.67 7.77 28.66
C LEU A 99 4.18 9.16 29.09
N THR A 100 4.63 10.22 28.43
CA THR A 100 4.22 11.62 28.67
C THR A 100 2.92 12.00 27.95
N SER A 101 2.36 11.10 27.14
CA SER A 101 1.17 11.40 26.34
C SER A 101 -0.07 11.64 27.22
N PRO A 102 -1.05 12.40 26.72
CA PRO A 102 -2.29 12.61 27.46
C PRO A 102 -3.07 11.32 27.75
N ILE A 103 -2.95 10.31 26.89
CA ILE A 103 -3.58 9.00 27.04
C ILE A 103 -2.90 8.20 28.17
N ALA A 104 -1.57 8.26 28.28
CA ALA A 104 -0.85 7.65 29.40
C ALA A 104 -1.22 8.32 30.73
N ASN A 105 -1.34 9.65 30.75
CA ASN A 105 -1.80 10.39 31.94
C ASN A 105 -3.24 10.04 32.32
N GLU A 106 -4.14 9.90 31.34
CA GLU A 106 -5.51 9.40 31.54
C GLU A 106 -5.49 8.03 32.23
N MET A 107 -4.75 7.07 31.67
CA MET A 107 -4.66 5.71 32.24
C MET A 107 -4.05 5.70 33.64
N SER A 108 -3.01 6.53 33.88
CA SER A 108 -2.42 6.68 35.21
C SER A 108 -3.46 7.14 36.22
N SER A 109 -4.20 8.21 35.91
CA SER A 109 -5.26 8.73 36.79
C SER A 109 -6.37 7.72 37.08
N MET A 110 -6.72 6.88 36.10
CA MET A 110 -7.75 5.85 36.24
C MET A 110 -7.26 4.59 36.95
N SER A 111 -5.95 4.35 36.95
CA SER A 111 -5.34 3.16 37.57
C SER A 111 -5.21 3.27 39.09
N GLY A 112 -5.12 4.48 39.62
CA GLY A 112 -4.82 4.74 41.04
C GLY A 112 -3.41 4.29 41.46
N LEU A 113 -2.49 4.08 40.51
CA LEU A 113 -1.11 3.70 40.75
C LEU A 113 -0.25 4.93 41.06
N SER A 114 0.83 4.75 41.82
CA SER A 114 1.87 5.77 41.92
C SER A 114 2.67 5.89 40.61
N ASP A 115 3.31 7.04 40.38
CA ASP A 115 4.09 7.28 39.15
C ASP A 115 5.17 6.20 38.91
N ALA A 116 5.81 5.73 39.97
CA ALA A 116 6.82 4.67 39.90
C ALA A 116 6.21 3.30 39.54
N GLU A 117 5.02 2.98 40.05
CA GLU A 117 4.31 1.75 39.71
C GLU A 117 3.76 1.80 38.29
N PHE A 118 3.29 2.98 37.84
CA PHE A 118 2.80 3.18 36.49
C PHE A 118 3.92 3.10 35.44
N ALA A 119 5.12 3.63 35.73
CA ALA A 119 6.28 3.48 34.86
C ALA A 119 6.65 2.00 34.65
N ARG A 120 6.65 1.19 35.71
CA ARG A 120 6.87 -0.27 35.62
C ARG A 120 5.76 -0.97 34.85
N PHE A 121 4.50 -0.55 35.07
CA PHE A 121 3.36 -1.07 34.32
C PHE A 121 3.50 -0.79 32.81
N TYR A 122 3.94 0.40 32.45
CA TYR A 122 4.18 0.82 31.07
C TYR A 122 5.26 -0.03 30.38
N GLU A 123 6.39 -0.28 31.05
CA GLU A 123 7.45 -1.16 30.53
C GLU A 123 6.94 -2.59 30.27
N ASN A 124 6.20 -3.15 31.25
CA ASN A 124 5.60 -4.47 31.11
C ASN A 124 4.52 -4.52 30.03
N ALA A 125 3.73 -3.46 29.85
CA ALA A 125 2.75 -3.36 28.77
C ALA A 125 3.43 -3.34 27.39
N SER A 126 4.57 -2.65 27.26
CA SER A 126 5.39 -2.66 26.05
C SER A 126 5.92 -4.06 25.73
N ALA A 127 6.46 -4.77 26.73
CA ALA A 127 6.89 -6.17 26.58
C ALA A 127 5.72 -7.09 26.17
N ALA A 128 4.56 -6.96 26.82
CA ALA A 128 3.36 -7.72 26.49
C ALA A 128 2.90 -7.47 25.04
N SER A 129 2.91 -6.21 24.59
CA SER A 129 2.51 -5.83 23.23
C SER A 129 3.43 -6.45 22.17
N LYS A 130 4.75 -6.43 22.37
CA LYS A 130 5.73 -7.09 21.48
C LYS A 130 5.46 -8.60 21.37
N CYS A 131 5.19 -9.25 22.49
CA CYS A 131 4.82 -10.66 22.52
C CYS A 131 3.50 -10.93 21.78
N PHE A 132 2.47 -10.10 21.98
CA PHE A 132 1.20 -10.23 21.26
C PHE A 132 1.37 -10.10 19.75
N ALA A 133 2.19 -9.14 19.29
CA ALA A 133 2.51 -8.99 17.87
C ALA A 133 3.21 -10.24 17.33
N PHE A 134 4.24 -10.74 18.03
CA PHE A 134 4.93 -11.97 17.66
C PHE A 134 3.96 -13.14 17.46
N PHE A 135 3.09 -13.42 18.44
CA PHE A 135 2.15 -14.55 18.34
C PHE A 135 1.04 -14.33 17.30
N ALA A 136 0.68 -13.07 17.01
CA ALA A 136 -0.30 -12.73 15.99
C ALA A 136 0.23 -12.99 14.57
N ASP A 137 1.53 -12.76 14.33
CA ASP A 137 2.17 -12.92 13.01
C ASP A 137 2.51 -14.38 12.67
N LEU A 138 2.39 -15.29 13.63
CA LEU A 138 2.62 -16.72 13.38
C LEU A 138 1.53 -17.31 12.49
N ASP A 139 1.96 -18.09 11.49
CA ASP A 139 1.05 -18.98 10.78
C ASP A 139 0.40 -20.00 11.73
N TYR A 140 -0.73 -20.55 11.29
CA TYR A 140 -1.53 -21.46 12.13
C TYR A 140 -0.74 -22.65 12.66
N ALA A 141 0.17 -23.23 11.85
CA ALA A 141 0.94 -24.40 12.24
C ALA A 141 1.99 -24.06 13.31
N LYS A 142 2.77 -23.00 13.10
CA LYS A 142 3.76 -22.51 14.06
C LYS A 142 3.12 -22.08 15.36
N ARG A 143 2.01 -21.34 15.28
CA ARG A 143 1.25 -20.90 16.46
C ARG A 143 0.73 -22.09 17.27
N ARG A 144 0.13 -23.07 16.59
CA ARG A 144 -0.39 -24.28 17.25
C ARG A 144 0.71 -25.07 17.95
N ASN A 145 1.91 -25.13 17.39
CA ASN A 145 3.04 -25.81 18.01
C ASN A 145 3.62 -25.05 19.21
N LEU A 146 3.65 -23.71 19.17
CA LEU A 146 4.23 -22.89 20.23
C LEU A 146 3.27 -22.65 21.40
N VAL A 147 1.99 -22.35 21.12
CA VAL A 147 1.02 -21.89 22.12
C VAL A 147 -0.36 -22.54 21.97
N HIS A 148 -0.49 -23.57 21.12
CA HIS A 148 -1.75 -24.25 20.82
C HIS A 148 -2.85 -23.28 20.36
N THR A 149 -3.98 -23.25 21.08
CA THR A 149 -5.15 -22.42 20.82
C THR A 149 -5.17 -21.16 21.69
N ALA A 150 -4.14 -20.90 22.49
CA ALA A 150 -4.08 -19.74 23.36
C ALA A 150 -3.94 -18.43 22.54
N VAL A 151 -4.66 -17.40 22.98
CA VAL A 151 -4.69 -16.10 22.32
C VAL A 151 -4.49 -15.02 23.37
N SER A 152 -3.65 -14.03 23.03
CA SER A 152 -3.44 -12.82 23.82
C SER A 152 -3.05 -13.11 25.27
N VAL A 153 -3.81 -12.59 26.25
CA VAL A 153 -3.58 -12.76 27.69
C VAL A 153 -3.47 -14.24 28.10
N GLU A 154 -4.16 -15.15 27.42
CA GLU A 154 -4.15 -16.58 27.74
C GLU A 154 -2.80 -17.25 27.41
N VAL A 155 -2.03 -16.68 26.47
CA VAL A 155 -0.69 -17.17 26.14
C VAL A 155 0.22 -17.12 27.36
N PHE A 156 0.20 -16.01 28.11
CA PHE A 156 1.04 -15.85 29.28
C PHE A 156 0.61 -16.73 30.46
N LYS A 157 -0.69 -17.05 30.58
CA LYS A 157 -1.13 -18.02 31.58
C LYS A 157 -0.52 -19.39 31.33
N ARG A 158 -0.39 -19.79 30.05
CA ARG A 158 0.26 -21.04 29.64
C ARG A 158 1.77 -20.99 29.81
N LEU A 159 2.42 -19.93 29.35
CA LEU A 159 3.88 -19.78 29.46
C LEU A 159 4.35 -19.73 30.93
N ARG A 160 3.47 -19.42 31.87
CA ARG A 160 3.80 -19.43 33.31
C ARG A 160 3.80 -20.83 33.92
N THR A 161 3.20 -21.84 33.28
CA THR A 161 3.29 -23.23 33.77
C THR A 161 4.69 -23.79 33.45
N PRO A 162 5.33 -24.55 34.38
CA PRO A 162 6.67 -25.11 34.14
C PRO A 162 6.76 -25.86 32.81
N ASP A 163 5.83 -26.78 32.57
CA ASP A 163 5.74 -27.55 31.32
C ASP A 163 5.55 -26.67 30.08
N GLY A 164 4.79 -25.57 30.21
CA GLY A 164 4.52 -24.64 29.12
C GLY A 164 5.72 -23.79 28.74
N LEU A 165 6.52 -23.36 29.71
CA LEU A 165 7.75 -22.62 29.46
C LEU A 165 8.82 -23.53 28.84
N GLU A 166 9.00 -24.74 29.41
CA GLU A 166 9.97 -25.71 28.92
C GLU A 166 9.69 -26.13 27.47
N GLN A 167 8.41 -26.39 27.14
CA GLN A 167 8.00 -26.70 25.76
C GLN A 167 8.28 -25.52 24.82
N PHE A 168 8.01 -24.29 25.25
CA PHE A 168 8.25 -23.10 24.45
C PHE A 168 9.75 -22.92 24.17
N GLU A 169 10.59 -23.01 25.21
CA GLU A 169 12.05 -22.88 25.10
C GLU A 169 12.69 -24.03 24.32
N ALA A 170 12.13 -25.23 24.36
CA ALA A 170 12.60 -26.36 23.57
C ALA A 170 12.26 -26.24 22.08
N ILE A 171 11.07 -25.73 21.76
CA ILE A 171 10.58 -25.65 20.36
C ILE A 171 11.15 -24.43 19.64
N LEU A 172 11.25 -23.27 20.31
CA LEU A 172 11.63 -22.01 19.69
C LEU A 172 12.97 -22.09 18.88
N PRO A 173 14.06 -22.70 19.39
CA PRO A 173 15.33 -22.82 18.66
C PRO A 173 15.25 -23.73 17.42
N THR A 174 14.31 -24.67 17.39
CA THR A 174 14.12 -25.56 16.23
C THR A 174 13.61 -24.81 15.00
N MET A 175 13.00 -23.63 15.22
CA MET A 175 12.42 -22.81 14.17
C MET A 175 13.41 -21.73 13.70
N LYS A 176 14.36 -22.11 12.85
CA LYS A 176 15.47 -21.25 12.35
C LYS A 176 15.08 -19.87 11.79
N SER A 177 13.83 -19.67 11.39
CA SER A 177 13.31 -18.43 10.82
C SER A 177 12.58 -17.52 11.83
N LEU A 178 12.42 -17.96 13.08
CA LEU A 178 11.70 -17.22 14.11
C LEU A 178 12.67 -16.62 15.13
N ARG A 179 12.51 -15.33 15.40
CA ARG A 179 13.18 -14.63 16.50
C ARG A 179 12.12 -14.10 17.45
N PHE A 180 12.16 -14.59 18.69
CA PHE A 180 11.30 -14.08 19.74
C PHE A 180 11.81 -12.70 20.20
N PRO A 181 10.93 -11.72 20.48
CA PRO A 181 11.33 -10.34 20.76
C PRO A 181 11.98 -10.12 22.13
N LEU A 182 11.92 -11.09 23.05
CA LEU A 182 12.55 -11.04 24.37
C LEU A 182 13.63 -12.12 24.49
N SER A 183 14.68 -11.85 25.28
CA SER A 183 15.63 -12.88 25.69
C SER A 183 15.00 -13.86 26.70
N GLY A 184 15.65 -15.01 26.96
CA GLY A 184 15.14 -15.97 27.95
C GLY A 184 15.07 -15.39 29.37
N GLU A 185 16.06 -14.58 29.76
CA GLU A 185 16.07 -13.89 31.04
C GLU A 185 14.96 -12.82 31.12
N GLU A 186 14.79 -12.02 30.06
CA GLU A 186 13.73 -11.02 29.97
C GLU A 186 12.33 -11.64 30.00
N LEU A 187 12.13 -12.76 29.28
CA LEU A 187 10.87 -13.50 29.28
C LEU A 187 10.56 -14.02 30.69
N THR A 188 11.56 -14.59 31.37
CA THR A 188 11.38 -15.11 32.73
C THR A 188 11.01 -13.99 33.70
N ALA A 189 11.74 -12.86 33.67
CA ALA A 189 11.44 -11.70 34.50
C ALA A 189 10.04 -11.12 34.22
N PHE A 190 9.67 -11.02 32.94
CA PHE A 190 8.35 -10.56 32.53
C PHE A 190 7.23 -11.50 33.01
N LEU A 191 7.40 -12.83 32.87
CA LEU A 191 6.42 -13.82 33.34
C LEU A 191 6.25 -13.80 34.87
N GLN A 192 7.31 -13.48 35.62
CA GLN A 192 7.24 -13.26 37.07
C GLN A 192 6.46 -11.98 37.42
N ALA A 193 6.65 -10.90 36.66
CA ALA A 193 5.94 -9.62 36.85
C ALA A 193 4.50 -9.62 36.28
N TRP A 194 4.15 -10.61 35.46
CA TRP A 194 2.86 -10.68 34.77
C TRP A 194 1.62 -10.64 35.69
N PRO A 195 1.56 -11.32 36.85
CA PRO A 195 0.40 -11.25 37.74
C PRO A 195 0.14 -9.83 38.25
N GLN A 196 1.20 -9.08 38.56
CA GLN A 196 1.11 -7.68 38.96
C GLN A 196 0.64 -6.81 37.78
N THR A 197 1.22 -7.02 36.59
CA THR A 197 0.82 -6.32 35.37
C THR A 197 -0.65 -6.54 35.04
N LEU A 198 -1.14 -7.77 35.21
CA LEU A 198 -2.55 -8.12 35.00
C LEU A 198 -3.46 -7.38 35.99
N ALA A 199 -3.09 -7.33 37.27
CA ALA A 199 -3.84 -6.59 38.29
C ALA A 199 -3.84 -5.08 38.01
N GLN A 200 -2.71 -4.51 37.59
CA GLN A 200 -2.60 -3.10 37.19
C GLN A 200 -3.49 -2.78 35.98
N ALA A 201 -3.53 -3.65 34.96
CA ALA A 201 -4.42 -3.49 33.81
C ALA A 201 -5.90 -3.61 34.20
N GLN A 202 -6.24 -4.49 35.16
CA GLN A 202 -7.58 -4.60 35.72
C GLN A 202 -7.99 -3.35 36.50
N ASN A 203 -7.06 -2.71 37.23
CA ASN A 203 -7.33 -1.43 37.90
C ASN A 203 -7.70 -0.34 36.90
N VAL A 204 -6.95 -0.20 35.80
CA VAL A 204 -7.29 0.72 34.69
C VAL A 204 -8.68 0.40 34.12
N GLN A 205 -8.97 -0.88 33.89
CA GLN A 205 -10.26 -1.33 33.34
C GLN A 205 -11.43 -0.98 34.27
N GLU A 206 -11.29 -1.21 35.58
CA GLU A 206 -12.30 -0.85 36.57
C GLU A 206 -12.43 0.68 36.74
N GLY A 207 -11.33 1.44 36.64
CA GLY A 207 -11.35 2.90 36.58
C GLY A 207 -12.17 3.41 35.40
N ARG A 208 -11.89 2.90 34.18
CA ARG A 208 -12.69 3.20 32.98
C ARG A 208 -14.16 2.83 33.13
N LYS A 209 -14.44 1.65 33.70
CA LYS A 209 -15.81 1.18 33.94
C LYS A 209 -16.58 2.10 34.89
N LYS A 210 -15.94 2.58 35.96
CA LYS A 210 -16.53 3.57 36.88
C LYS A 210 -16.80 4.90 36.16
N ALA A 211 -15.84 5.40 35.38
CA ALA A 211 -15.99 6.62 34.59
C ALA A 211 -17.15 6.52 33.59
N ILE A 212 -17.22 5.43 32.82
CA ILE A 212 -18.29 5.15 31.86
C ILE A 212 -19.65 5.04 32.57
N ALA A 213 -19.72 4.38 33.73
CA ALA A 213 -20.95 4.29 34.51
C ALA A 213 -21.42 5.67 34.99
N GLY A 214 -20.49 6.55 35.40
CA GLY A 214 -20.78 7.94 35.77
C GLY A 214 -21.35 8.75 34.60
N ILE A 215 -20.74 8.65 33.42
CA ILE A 215 -21.23 9.31 32.19
C ILE A 215 -22.61 8.74 31.80
N LYS A 216 -22.80 7.42 31.90
CA LYS A 216 -24.08 6.77 31.60
C LYS A 216 -25.19 7.24 32.54
N ALA A 217 -24.90 7.43 33.83
CA ALA A 217 -25.84 7.94 34.80
C ALA A 217 -26.30 9.37 34.47
N LYS A 218 -25.35 10.26 34.10
CA LYS A 218 -25.66 11.65 33.71
C LYS A 218 -26.44 11.75 32.39
N ARG A 219 -26.12 10.88 31.42
CA ARG A 219 -26.81 10.82 30.11
C ARG A 219 -28.24 10.28 30.19
N GLY A 220 -28.53 9.40 31.14
CA GLY A 220 -29.80 8.69 31.22
C GLY A 220 -30.04 7.74 30.04
N GLN A 221 -31.22 7.83 29.42
CA GLN A 221 -31.64 6.95 28.31
C GLN A 221 -31.24 7.47 26.92
N THR A 222 -30.74 8.70 26.82
CA THR A 222 -30.33 9.32 25.55
C THR A 222 -29.23 8.52 24.88
N ALA A 223 -29.30 8.25 23.57
CA ALA A 223 -28.24 7.53 22.87
C ALA A 223 -26.89 8.28 22.92
N ILE A 224 -25.77 7.55 22.96
CA ILE A 224 -24.41 8.15 23.08
C ILE A 224 -24.17 9.12 21.94
N LEU A 225 -24.50 8.71 20.71
CA LEU A 225 -24.37 9.55 19.51
C LEU A 225 -25.14 10.88 19.64
N THR A 226 -26.36 10.84 20.17
CA THR A 226 -27.16 12.05 20.42
C THR A 226 -26.53 12.96 21.47
N SER A 227 -25.88 12.38 22.48
CA SER A 227 -25.20 13.15 23.53
C SER A 227 -23.89 13.76 23.03
N LEU A 228 -23.16 13.05 22.17
CA LEU A 228 -21.95 13.54 21.52
C LEU A 228 -22.20 14.72 20.58
N ALA A 229 -23.43 14.96 20.12
CA ALA A 229 -23.78 16.17 19.38
C ALA A 229 -23.65 17.45 20.23
N ASP A 230 -23.65 17.31 21.57
CA ASP A 230 -23.35 18.35 22.57
C ASP A 230 -21.96 18.17 23.18
N ALA A 231 -21.01 17.60 22.43
CA ALA A 231 -19.64 17.40 22.94
C ALA A 231 -18.91 18.73 23.26
N GLU A 232 -19.31 19.86 22.66
CA GLU A 232 -18.80 21.19 23.00
C GLU A 232 -19.39 21.72 24.33
N GLY A 233 -20.58 21.22 24.71
CA GLY A 233 -21.35 21.71 25.84
C GLY A 233 -21.22 20.85 27.10
N GLN A 234 -22.35 20.59 27.74
CA GLN A 234 -22.39 19.95 29.06
C GLN A 234 -21.88 18.50 29.00
N PHE A 235 -22.21 17.77 27.93
CA PHE A 235 -21.77 16.38 27.79
C PHE A 235 -20.25 16.26 27.65
N GLY A 236 -19.60 17.19 26.94
CA GLY A 236 -18.13 17.27 26.88
C GLY A 236 -17.49 17.52 28.24
N ASN A 237 -18.07 18.43 29.03
CA ASN A 237 -17.64 18.69 30.40
C ASN A 237 -17.79 17.45 31.29
N ASP A 238 -18.86 16.68 31.10
CA ASP A 238 -19.08 15.44 31.84
C ASP A 238 -18.06 14.35 31.48
N ILE A 239 -17.63 14.26 30.22
CA ILE A 239 -16.56 13.35 29.78
C ILE A 239 -15.24 13.73 30.47
N ARG A 240 -14.88 15.02 30.45
CA ARG A 240 -13.67 15.53 31.12
C ARG A 240 -13.72 15.30 32.63
N ALA A 241 -14.85 15.59 33.27
CA ALA A 241 -15.04 15.40 34.71
C ALA A 241 -14.99 13.92 35.12
N ALA A 242 -15.28 12.99 34.20
CA ALA A 242 -15.13 11.55 34.43
C ALA A 242 -13.67 11.07 34.32
N GLY A 243 -12.73 11.95 33.98
CA GLY A 243 -11.30 11.66 33.92
C GLY A 243 -10.77 11.31 32.52
N PHE A 244 -11.61 11.33 31.47
CA PHE A 244 -11.14 11.13 30.10
C PHE A 244 -10.42 12.36 29.58
N HIS A 245 -9.32 12.16 28.86
CA HIS A 245 -8.64 13.26 28.17
C HIS A 245 -9.42 13.64 26.91
N PHE A 246 -10.37 14.57 27.06
CA PHE A 246 -11.26 15.05 26.00
C PHE A 246 -11.06 16.56 25.78
N ASP A 247 -10.11 16.91 24.92
CA ASP A 247 -9.75 18.30 24.60
C ASP A 247 -10.99 19.10 24.13
N GLY A 248 -11.27 20.21 24.82
CA GLY A 248 -12.42 21.06 24.56
C GLY A 248 -12.29 21.92 23.31
N ASP A 249 -11.07 22.20 22.87
CA ASP A 249 -10.79 23.10 21.75
C ASP A 249 -10.47 22.30 20.47
N ALA A 250 -9.73 21.20 20.60
CA ALA A 250 -9.30 20.40 19.46
C ALA A 250 -10.25 19.22 19.14
N VAL A 251 -10.73 18.50 20.15
CA VAL A 251 -11.47 17.24 19.96
C VAL A 251 -12.98 17.46 20.00
N ALA A 252 -13.46 18.24 20.97
CA ALA A 252 -14.89 18.44 21.19
C ALA A 252 -15.66 19.00 19.98
N PRO A 253 -15.17 20.04 19.26
CA PRO A 253 -15.89 20.58 18.10
C PRO A 253 -15.99 19.57 16.96
N VAL A 254 -14.91 18.83 16.70
CA VAL A 254 -14.86 17.81 15.64
C VAL A 254 -15.82 16.67 15.95
N VAL A 255 -15.83 16.18 17.19
CA VAL A 255 -16.73 15.10 17.61
C VAL A 255 -18.20 15.55 17.58
N ALA A 256 -18.48 16.79 18.01
CA ALA A 256 -19.83 17.36 17.95
C ALA A 256 -20.34 17.48 16.51
N GLU A 257 -19.54 18.02 15.61
CA GLU A 257 -19.90 18.17 14.20
C GLU A 257 -20.14 16.81 13.53
N GLN A 258 -19.24 15.85 13.74
CA GLN A 258 -19.38 14.48 13.23
C GLN A 258 -20.60 13.76 13.79
N ALA A 259 -20.89 13.92 15.09
CA ALA A 259 -22.09 13.35 15.70
C ALA A 259 -23.37 13.93 15.09
N ARG A 260 -23.44 15.26 14.90
CA ARG A 260 -24.54 15.93 14.20
C ARG A 260 -24.68 15.41 12.76
N ALA A 261 -23.58 15.32 12.02
CA ALA A 261 -23.58 14.81 10.65
C ALA A 261 -24.08 13.35 10.55
N LEU A 262 -23.68 12.48 11.48
CA LEU A 262 -24.18 11.09 11.53
C LEU A 262 -25.66 11.01 11.88
N LEU A 263 -26.16 11.88 12.77
CA LEU A 263 -27.59 11.95 13.07
C LEU A 263 -28.39 12.44 11.86
N ASP A 264 -27.91 13.46 11.16
CA ASP A 264 -28.50 13.93 9.90
C ASP A 264 -28.52 12.82 8.85
N ALA A 265 -27.41 12.10 8.69
CA ALA A 265 -27.30 10.99 7.75
C ALA A 265 -28.26 9.83 8.08
N ARG A 266 -28.41 9.46 9.36
CA ARG A 266 -29.37 8.43 9.78
C ARG A 266 -30.83 8.85 9.54
N ARG A 267 -31.15 10.12 9.81
CA ARG A 267 -32.48 10.68 9.52
C ARG A 267 -32.77 10.63 8.02
N LEU A 268 -31.80 11.03 7.20
CA LEU A 268 -31.89 10.96 5.74
C LEU A 268 -32.07 9.52 5.25
N GLU A 269 -31.24 8.58 5.70
CA GLU A 269 -31.37 7.17 5.30
C GLU A 269 -32.75 6.61 5.65
N LYS A 270 -33.26 6.90 6.86
CA LYS A 270 -34.61 6.50 7.25
C LYS A 270 -35.68 7.09 6.31
N SER A 271 -35.55 8.35 5.90
CA SER A 271 -36.46 8.95 4.92
C SER A 271 -36.34 8.31 3.53
N MET A 272 -35.12 7.99 3.07
CA MET A 272 -34.86 7.31 1.80
C MET A 272 -35.41 5.87 1.77
N GLU A 273 -35.57 5.25 2.94
CA GLU A 273 -36.15 3.92 3.07
C GLU A 273 -37.67 3.90 2.95
N GLN A 274 -38.33 5.04 3.17
CA GLN A 274 -39.79 5.14 3.06
C GLN A 274 -40.25 4.97 1.61
N LYS A 275 -41.33 4.19 1.44
CA LYS A 275 -41.92 3.91 0.13
C LYS A 275 -42.40 5.19 -0.57
N THR A 276 -43.01 6.11 0.17
CA THR A 276 -43.50 7.41 -0.31
C THR A 276 -42.36 8.23 -0.90
N THR A 277 -41.25 8.35 -0.18
CA THR A 277 -40.03 9.02 -0.63
C THR A 277 -39.47 8.43 -1.92
N ARG A 278 -39.34 7.10 -2.00
CA ARG A 278 -38.83 6.44 -3.21
C ARG A 278 -39.74 6.68 -4.41
N GLN A 279 -41.07 6.63 -4.20
CA GLN A 279 -42.06 6.89 -5.26
C GLN A 279 -42.01 8.35 -5.74
N ALA A 280 -41.92 9.32 -4.84
CA ALA A 280 -41.83 10.74 -5.20
C ALA A 280 -40.58 11.06 -6.02
N ILE A 281 -39.43 10.48 -5.64
CA ILE A 281 -38.18 10.63 -6.38
C ILE A 281 -38.22 9.88 -7.72
N ALA A 282 -38.78 8.67 -7.74
CA ALA A 282 -38.94 7.89 -8.97
C ALA A 282 -39.79 8.62 -10.01
N GLN A 283 -40.90 9.22 -9.57
CA GLN A 283 -41.78 10.04 -10.42
C GLN A 283 -41.04 11.25 -11.00
N HIS A 284 -40.25 11.96 -10.17
CA HIS A 284 -39.51 13.14 -10.64
C HIS A 284 -38.46 12.79 -11.71
N TYR A 285 -37.74 11.68 -11.54
CA TYR A 285 -36.69 11.26 -12.46
C TYR A 285 -37.17 10.32 -13.59
N ASN A 286 -38.48 10.05 -13.66
CA ASN A 286 -39.09 9.14 -14.64
C ASN A 286 -38.42 7.76 -14.69
N ILE A 287 -38.22 7.15 -13.52
CA ILE A 287 -37.64 5.81 -13.34
C ILE A 287 -38.56 4.93 -12.50
N LEU A 288 -38.34 3.61 -12.50
CA LEU A 288 -39.14 2.70 -11.69
C LEU A 288 -38.82 2.89 -10.19
N PRO A 289 -39.83 2.89 -9.29
CA PRO A 289 -39.58 2.97 -7.85
C PRO A 289 -38.69 1.86 -7.29
N ALA A 290 -38.65 0.70 -7.96
CA ALA A 290 -37.77 -0.41 -7.61
C ALA A 290 -36.28 -0.11 -7.87
N ASP A 291 -35.99 0.77 -8.84
CA ASP A 291 -34.62 1.17 -9.20
C ASP A 291 -34.09 2.30 -8.30
N VAL A 292 -34.98 2.97 -7.55
CA VAL A 292 -34.62 4.01 -6.58
C VAL A 292 -34.18 3.37 -5.27
N ASN A 293 -32.87 3.16 -5.16
CA ASN A 293 -32.23 2.70 -3.94
C ASN A 293 -31.51 3.86 -3.20
N VAL A 294 -31.17 3.61 -1.93
CA VAL A 294 -30.48 4.58 -1.06
C VAL A 294 -29.16 5.05 -1.70
N ILE A 295 -28.44 4.19 -2.42
CA ILE A 295 -27.17 4.53 -3.08
C ILE A 295 -27.38 5.58 -4.17
N LEU A 296 -28.42 5.42 -4.99
CA LEU A 296 -28.79 6.36 -6.05
C LEU A 296 -29.24 7.70 -5.47
N MET A 297 -30.03 7.68 -4.40
CA MET A 297 -30.51 8.90 -3.74
C MET A 297 -29.33 9.72 -3.17
N TRP A 298 -28.38 9.06 -2.50
CA TRP A 298 -27.13 9.72 -2.08
C TRP A 298 -26.34 10.32 -3.25
N LYS A 299 -26.34 9.66 -4.42
CA LYS A 299 -25.69 10.18 -5.63
C LYS A 299 -26.37 11.47 -6.13
N TYR A 300 -27.71 11.53 -6.09
CA TYR A 300 -28.44 12.75 -6.47
C TYR A 300 -28.18 13.90 -5.51
N LEU A 301 -28.07 13.64 -4.20
CA LEU A 301 -27.81 14.68 -3.20
C LEU A 301 -26.46 15.41 -3.37
N ARG A 302 -25.55 14.92 -4.22
CA ARG A 302 -24.28 15.60 -4.53
C ARG A 302 -24.45 16.90 -5.32
N SER A 303 -25.57 17.07 -6.01
CA SER A 303 -25.88 18.30 -6.76
C SER A 303 -26.81 19.19 -5.95
N LYS A 304 -26.47 20.48 -5.81
CA LYS A 304 -27.31 21.46 -5.11
C LYS A 304 -28.74 21.52 -5.67
N LYS A 305 -28.88 21.37 -6.99
CA LYS A 305 -30.20 21.34 -7.67
C LYS A 305 -31.02 20.14 -7.21
N SER A 306 -30.45 18.94 -7.30
CA SER A 306 -31.12 17.70 -6.93
C SER A 306 -31.37 17.59 -5.42
N ALA A 307 -30.50 18.16 -4.58
CA ALA A 307 -30.72 18.26 -3.14
C ALA A 307 -31.92 19.16 -2.79
N ARG A 308 -32.10 20.27 -3.50
CA ARG A 308 -33.27 21.13 -3.36
C ARG A 308 -34.55 20.40 -3.75
N THR A 309 -34.55 19.75 -4.91
CA THR A 309 -35.69 18.94 -5.38
C THR A 309 -36.04 17.81 -4.41
N TYR A 310 -35.02 17.19 -3.80
CA TYR A 310 -35.23 16.18 -2.77
C TYR A 310 -36.00 16.75 -1.57
N LEU A 311 -35.58 17.90 -1.03
CA LEU A 311 -36.26 18.56 0.09
C LEU A 311 -37.69 18.96 -0.25
N GLU A 312 -37.90 19.57 -1.42
CA GLU A 312 -39.26 19.92 -1.90
C GLU A 312 -40.18 18.70 -1.93
N LYS A 313 -39.68 17.55 -2.42
CA LYS A 313 -40.45 16.30 -2.45
C LYS A 313 -40.66 15.67 -1.07
N MET A 314 -39.75 15.90 -0.12
CA MET A 314 -39.89 15.38 1.24
C MET A 314 -40.93 16.20 2.03
N GLU A 315 -40.99 17.51 1.81
CA GLU A 315 -42.03 18.38 2.37
C GLU A 315 -43.42 17.99 1.85
N GLU A 316 -43.57 17.70 0.56
CA GLU A 316 -44.82 17.18 -0.03
C GLU A 316 -45.27 15.83 0.58
N CYS A 317 -44.33 15.03 1.09
CA CYS A 317 -44.60 13.71 1.67
C CYS A 317 -44.74 13.73 3.21
N GLU A 318 -44.83 14.91 3.83
CA GLU A 318 -44.88 15.10 5.29
C GLU A 318 -43.71 14.45 6.04
N VAL A 319 -42.54 14.36 5.41
CA VAL A 319 -41.32 13.83 6.01
C VAL A 319 -40.61 14.95 6.77
N ASP A 320 -40.21 14.69 8.02
CA ASP A 320 -39.44 15.65 8.83
C ASP A 320 -38.07 15.95 8.20
N THR A 321 -37.93 17.16 7.66
CA THR A 321 -36.70 17.72 7.09
C THR A 321 -36.07 18.80 7.97
N SER A 322 -36.49 18.93 9.23
CA SER A 322 -36.04 20.02 10.12
C SER A 322 -34.51 20.08 10.26
N GLY A 323 -33.96 21.27 9.98
CA GLY A 323 -32.51 21.54 10.03
C GLY A 323 -31.71 21.10 8.79
N LEU A 324 -32.34 20.52 7.77
CA LEU A 324 -31.68 20.13 6.53
C LEU A 324 -31.82 21.23 5.47
N THR A 325 -30.69 21.82 5.06
CA THR A 325 -30.64 22.74 3.91
C THR A 325 -30.09 22.03 2.67
N PRO A 326 -30.37 22.51 1.44
CA PRO A 326 -29.76 21.93 0.23
C PRO A 326 -28.24 21.89 0.31
N GLU A 327 -27.62 22.90 0.93
CA GLU A 327 -26.17 22.97 1.13
C GLU A 327 -25.69 21.89 2.10
N ARG A 328 -26.38 21.73 3.25
CA ARG A 328 -26.07 20.67 4.21
C ARG A 328 -26.19 19.29 3.58
N LEU A 329 -27.20 19.03 2.75
CA LEU A 329 -27.34 17.75 2.03
C LEU A 329 -26.18 17.48 1.08
N THR A 330 -25.75 18.50 0.32
CA THR A 330 -24.59 18.34 -0.58
C THR A 330 -23.30 18.07 0.19
N ILE A 331 -23.09 18.74 1.33
CA ILE A 331 -21.94 18.51 2.21
C ILE A 331 -21.97 17.08 2.73
N LEU A 332 -23.09 16.62 3.30
CA LEU A 332 -23.24 15.27 3.82
C LEU A 332 -23.00 14.19 2.75
N ALA A 333 -23.54 14.41 1.54
CA ALA A 333 -23.34 13.47 0.43
C ALA A 333 -21.88 13.38 -0.01
N ASN A 334 -21.17 14.51 -0.05
CA ASN A 334 -19.75 14.56 -0.41
C ASN A 334 -18.84 13.98 0.69
N VAL A 335 -19.10 14.30 1.96
CA VAL A 335 -18.37 13.73 3.11
C VAL A 335 -18.51 12.21 3.12
N ARG A 336 -19.73 11.69 2.98
CA ARG A 336 -19.98 10.24 2.91
C ARG A 336 -19.28 9.56 1.73
N GLN A 337 -19.20 10.22 0.58
CA GLN A 337 -18.45 9.68 -0.56
C GLN A 337 -16.95 9.65 -0.28
N ALA A 338 -16.41 10.72 0.32
CA ALA A 338 -15.01 10.80 0.70
C ALA A 338 -14.65 9.72 1.72
N GLU A 339 -15.46 9.53 2.77
CA GLU A 339 -15.28 8.45 3.75
C GLU A 339 -15.27 7.06 3.11
N LYS A 340 -16.22 6.77 2.20
CA LYS A 340 -16.24 5.49 1.48
C LYS A 340 -14.99 5.29 0.62
N ALA A 341 -14.50 6.37 0.01
CA ALA A 341 -13.27 6.34 -0.78
C ALA A 341 -12.04 6.11 0.11
N LEU A 342 -11.98 6.74 1.28
CA LEU A 342 -10.93 6.53 2.30
C LEU A 342 -10.92 5.09 2.83
N VAL A 343 -12.07 4.54 3.21
CA VAL A 343 -12.18 3.15 3.68
C VAL A 343 -11.80 2.14 2.58
N ARG A 344 -12.11 2.47 1.31
CA ARG A 344 -11.65 1.66 0.16
C ARG A 344 -10.14 1.78 -0.01
N ALA A 345 -9.58 2.99 0.08
CA ALA A 345 -8.16 3.24 -0.03
C ALA A 345 -7.37 2.52 1.06
N GLN A 346 -7.80 2.63 2.32
CA GLN A 346 -7.23 1.93 3.47
C GLN A 346 -7.20 0.41 3.25
N ARG A 347 -8.28 -0.18 2.72
CA ARG A 347 -8.32 -1.61 2.39
C ARG A 347 -7.33 -2.02 1.30
N LEU A 348 -7.07 -1.13 0.34
CA LEU A 348 -6.12 -1.37 -0.75
C LEU A 348 -4.66 -1.15 -0.34
N THR A 349 -4.43 -0.45 0.77
CA THR A 349 -3.10 -0.14 1.31
C THR A 349 -2.67 -1.04 2.48
N VAL A 350 -3.54 -1.93 2.98
CA VAL A 350 -3.16 -2.92 4.00
C VAL A 350 -1.96 -3.76 3.52
N GLY A 351 -0.90 -3.85 4.35
CA GLY A 351 0.32 -4.59 4.03
C GLY A 351 1.28 -3.87 3.06
N THR A 352 1.02 -2.61 2.73
CA THR A 352 1.93 -1.82 1.89
C THR A 352 3.17 -1.46 2.68
N GLY A 353 4.35 -1.80 2.17
CA GLY A 353 5.63 -1.49 2.83
C GLY A 353 6.43 -2.73 3.23
N GLU A 354 5.78 -3.89 3.30
CA GLU A 354 6.43 -5.16 3.61
C GLU A 354 7.22 -5.69 2.40
N GLY A 355 8.52 -5.98 2.58
CA GLY A 355 9.39 -6.58 1.56
C GLY A 355 10.41 -5.64 0.90
N TRP A 356 11.26 -6.20 0.03
CA TRP A 356 12.34 -5.47 -0.65
C TRP A 356 11.78 -4.41 -1.60
N MET A 357 12.21 -3.14 -1.47
CA MET A 357 11.69 -1.98 -2.21
C MET A 357 10.16 -1.77 -2.10
N GLY A 358 9.50 -2.35 -1.09
CA GLY A 358 8.03 -2.28 -0.98
C GLY A 358 7.29 -3.20 -1.93
N LEU A 359 7.99 -4.18 -2.48
CA LEU A 359 7.41 -5.26 -3.27
C LEU A 359 7.21 -6.45 -2.35
N GLY A 360 5.97 -6.92 -2.26
CA GLY A 360 5.69 -8.17 -1.56
C GLY A 360 6.50 -9.31 -2.17
N GLU A 361 6.88 -10.30 -1.36
CA GLU A 361 7.79 -11.40 -1.76
C GLU A 361 7.40 -12.06 -3.09
N ARG A 362 6.09 -12.27 -3.30
CA ARG A 362 5.54 -12.86 -4.53
C ARG A 362 5.79 -12.01 -5.77
N LEU A 363 5.64 -10.68 -5.66
CA LEU A 363 5.86 -9.74 -6.76
C LEU A 363 7.35 -9.65 -7.10
N SER A 364 8.22 -9.64 -6.08
CA SER A 364 9.67 -9.66 -6.27
C SER A 364 10.13 -10.90 -7.03
N TRP A 365 9.58 -12.08 -6.71
CA TRP A 365 9.87 -13.32 -7.44
C TRP A 365 9.39 -13.28 -8.90
N LEU A 366 8.17 -12.80 -9.15
CA LEU A 366 7.65 -12.66 -10.52
C LEU A 366 8.50 -11.70 -11.35
N LEU A 367 8.93 -10.60 -10.76
CA LEU A 367 9.80 -9.61 -11.39
C LEU A 367 11.18 -10.20 -11.72
N LEU A 368 11.78 -10.96 -10.79
CA LEU A 368 13.05 -11.64 -11.02
C LEU A 368 12.98 -12.62 -12.19
N VAL A 369 11.95 -13.48 -12.23
CA VAL A 369 11.75 -14.44 -13.33
C VAL A 369 11.51 -13.72 -14.65
N SER A 370 10.70 -12.66 -14.65
CA SER A 370 10.44 -11.85 -15.85
C SER A 370 11.72 -11.21 -16.40
N MET A 371 12.56 -10.65 -15.53
CA MET A 371 13.85 -10.06 -15.91
C MET A 371 14.82 -11.10 -16.49
N MET A 372 14.86 -12.33 -15.94
CA MET A 372 15.66 -13.42 -16.51
C MET A 372 15.22 -13.77 -17.94
N VAL A 373 13.92 -13.95 -18.17
CA VAL A 373 13.38 -14.28 -19.51
C VAL A 373 13.69 -13.17 -20.51
N CYS A 374 13.56 -11.90 -20.09
CA CYS A 374 13.93 -10.75 -20.92
C CYS A 374 15.43 -10.71 -21.23
N GLY A 375 16.29 -10.98 -20.24
CA GLY A 375 17.73 -11.06 -20.43
C GLY A 375 18.15 -12.13 -21.44
N ILE A 376 17.49 -13.30 -21.41
CA ILE A 376 17.72 -14.37 -22.40
C ILE A 376 17.31 -13.91 -23.80
N GLY A 377 16.16 -13.25 -23.93
CA GLY A 377 15.68 -12.70 -25.20
C GLY A 377 16.65 -11.66 -25.79
N ILE A 378 17.14 -10.74 -24.98
CA ILE A 378 18.14 -9.74 -25.37
C ILE A 378 19.45 -10.42 -25.81
N SER A 379 19.93 -11.40 -25.03
CA SER A 379 21.15 -12.15 -25.35
C SER A 379 21.05 -12.85 -26.70
N ASN A 380 19.91 -13.47 -27.01
CA ASN A 380 19.68 -14.16 -28.28
C ASN A 380 19.65 -13.19 -29.46
N ALA A 381 18.96 -12.05 -29.32
CA ALA A 381 18.97 -11.00 -30.34
C ALA A 381 20.40 -10.46 -30.58
N MET A 382 21.19 -10.33 -29.51
CA MET A 382 22.56 -9.85 -29.60
C MET A 382 23.50 -10.87 -30.26
N LEU A 383 23.31 -12.17 -30.01
CA LEU A 383 24.04 -13.22 -30.73
C LEU A 383 23.81 -13.13 -32.24
N MET A 384 22.57 -12.87 -32.66
CA MET A 384 22.25 -12.67 -34.08
C MET A 384 22.96 -11.44 -34.66
N THR A 385 23.04 -10.34 -33.91
CA THR A 385 23.79 -9.13 -34.32
C THR A 385 25.27 -9.39 -34.50
N VAL A 386 25.88 -10.16 -33.61
CA VAL A 386 27.29 -10.55 -33.70
C VAL A 386 27.55 -11.37 -34.96
N THR A 387 26.68 -12.34 -35.27
CA THR A 387 26.86 -13.20 -36.45
C THR A 387 26.71 -12.45 -37.77
N GLU A 388 25.90 -11.39 -37.83
CA GLU A 388 25.76 -10.59 -39.05
C GLU A 388 26.94 -9.65 -39.28
N ARG A 389 27.47 -9.05 -38.22
CA ARG A 389 28.66 -8.18 -38.30
C ARG A 389 29.96 -8.96 -38.26
N PHE A 390 29.93 -10.26 -38.53
CA PHE A 390 31.09 -11.14 -38.39
C PHE A 390 32.28 -10.70 -39.24
N THR A 391 32.02 -10.34 -40.50
CA THR A 391 33.04 -9.84 -41.43
C THR A 391 33.60 -8.49 -40.97
N GLU A 392 32.75 -7.58 -40.50
CA GLU A 392 33.16 -6.29 -39.93
C GLU A 392 34.08 -6.50 -38.71
N ILE A 393 33.71 -7.37 -37.77
CA ILE A 393 34.53 -7.71 -36.59
C ILE A 393 35.88 -8.30 -37.01
N ALA A 394 35.89 -9.21 -37.99
CA ALA A 394 37.11 -9.82 -38.50
C ALA A 394 38.06 -8.79 -39.12
N THR A 395 37.53 -7.85 -39.92
CA THR A 395 38.34 -6.77 -40.48
C THR A 395 38.97 -5.87 -39.41
N LEU A 396 38.20 -5.52 -38.37
CA LEU A 396 38.72 -4.74 -37.23
C LEU A 396 39.83 -5.48 -36.49
N LYS A 397 39.69 -6.79 -36.29
CA LYS A 397 40.73 -7.63 -35.67
C LYS A 397 41.99 -7.72 -36.53
N CYS A 398 41.85 -7.85 -37.85
CA CYS A 398 42.99 -7.82 -38.77
C CYS A 398 43.73 -6.48 -38.74
N LEU A 399 43.03 -5.39 -38.44
CA LEU A 399 43.61 -4.05 -38.22
C LEU A 399 44.21 -3.86 -36.82
N GLY A 400 44.18 -4.88 -35.96
CA GLY A 400 44.78 -4.84 -34.61
C GLY A 400 43.83 -4.45 -33.48
N ALA A 401 42.50 -4.46 -33.68
CA ALA A 401 41.56 -4.22 -32.60
C ALA A 401 41.64 -5.31 -31.52
N LEU A 402 41.77 -4.89 -30.25
CA LEU A 402 41.79 -5.81 -29.10
C LEU A 402 40.40 -6.40 -28.83
N ASP A 403 40.36 -7.62 -28.28
CA ASP A 403 39.12 -8.29 -27.86
C ASP A 403 38.28 -7.41 -26.91
N GLY A 404 38.94 -6.68 -26.01
CA GLY A 404 38.28 -5.74 -25.08
C GLY A 404 37.59 -4.56 -25.78
N PHE A 405 38.13 -4.08 -26.91
CA PHE A 405 37.52 -3.00 -27.69
C PHE A 405 36.22 -3.48 -28.36
N ILE A 406 36.23 -4.68 -28.95
CA ILE A 406 35.05 -5.28 -29.58
C ILE A 406 33.97 -5.55 -28.52
N MET A 407 34.35 -6.07 -27.36
CA MET A 407 33.42 -6.28 -26.25
C MET A 407 32.77 -4.97 -25.81
N LEU A 408 33.57 -3.92 -25.60
CA LEU A 408 33.05 -2.61 -25.17
C LEU A 408 32.12 -1.99 -26.21
N MET A 409 32.43 -2.11 -27.50
CA MET A 409 31.58 -1.60 -28.58
C MET A 409 30.17 -2.20 -28.53
N PHE A 410 30.07 -3.53 -28.40
CA PHE A 410 28.78 -4.21 -28.35
C PHE A 410 28.01 -4.00 -27.04
N VAL A 411 28.72 -3.90 -25.91
CA VAL A 411 28.11 -3.54 -24.63
C VAL A 411 27.56 -2.12 -24.68
N LEU A 412 28.30 -1.16 -25.24
CA LEU A 412 27.83 0.22 -25.42
C LEU A 412 26.62 0.31 -26.35
N GLU A 413 26.62 -0.43 -27.48
CA GLU A 413 25.45 -0.54 -28.36
C GLU A 413 24.22 -1.02 -27.58
N SER A 414 24.40 -2.04 -26.73
CA SER A 414 23.34 -2.56 -25.88
C SER A 414 22.90 -1.57 -24.80
N CYS A 415 23.81 -0.77 -24.24
CA CYS A 415 23.47 0.31 -23.32
C CYS A 415 22.59 1.37 -24.00
N PHE A 416 22.89 1.77 -25.24
CA PHE A 416 22.05 2.72 -25.99
C PHE A 416 20.65 2.16 -26.24
N LEU A 417 20.55 0.88 -26.64
CA LEU A 417 19.25 0.20 -26.76
C LEU A 417 18.53 0.13 -25.41
N GLY A 418 19.28 -0.08 -24.32
CA GLY A 418 18.82 -0.05 -22.94
C GLY A 418 18.23 1.30 -22.51
N VAL A 419 18.87 2.41 -22.88
CA VAL A 419 18.37 3.77 -22.60
C VAL A 419 17.06 4.02 -23.35
N VAL A 420 17.02 3.71 -24.66
CA VAL A 420 15.83 3.96 -25.48
C VAL A 420 14.66 3.05 -25.04
N GLY A 421 14.90 1.75 -24.92
CA GLY A 421 13.90 0.80 -24.44
C GLY A 421 13.46 1.09 -23.01
N GLY A 422 14.41 1.43 -22.14
CA GLY A 422 14.14 1.81 -20.76
C GLY A 422 13.30 3.06 -20.64
N ALA A 423 13.58 4.10 -21.43
CA ALA A 423 12.80 5.33 -21.43
C ALA A 423 11.36 5.09 -21.90
N ILE A 424 11.18 4.37 -23.01
CA ILE A 424 9.85 4.00 -23.53
C ILE A 424 9.10 3.15 -22.49
N GLY A 425 9.77 2.14 -21.93
CA GLY A 425 9.20 1.27 -20.92
C GLY A 425 8.80 2.02 -19.66
N ALA A 426 9.65 2.90 -19.15
CA ALA A 426 9.36 3.69 -17.95
C ALA A 426 8.14 4.58 -18.16
N VAL A 427 8.02 5.26 -19.31
CA VAL A 427 6.84 6.08 -19.62
C VAL A 427 5.58 5.22 -19.70
N LEU A 428 5.61 4.12 -20.45
CA LEU A 428 4.45 3.23 -20.61
C LEU A 428 4.02 2.60 -19.27
N GLY A 429 4.97 2.07 -18.51
CA GLY A 429 4.70 1.46 -17.21
C GLY A 429 4.15 2.47 -16.21
N CYS A 430 4.65 3.71 -16.21
CA CYS A 430 4.14 4.80 -15.40
C CYS A 430 2.69 5.12 -15.78
N LEU A 431 2.39 5.33 -17.07
CA LEU A 431 1.03 5.62 -17.53
C LEU A 431 0.03 4.51 -17.20
N ILE A 432 0.41 3.25 -17.38
CA ILE A 432 -0.43 2.09 -17.03
C ILE A 432 -0.68 2.07 -15.51
N GLY A 433 0.38 2.25 -14.71
CA GLY A 433 0.29 2.30 -13.25
C GLY A 433 -0.62 3.42 -12.77
N LEU A 434 -0.43 4.64 -13.29
CA LEU A 434 -1.31 5.79 -12.98
C LEU A 434 -2.76 5.53 -13.36
N GLY A 435 -3.04 5.02 -14.57
CA GLY A 435 -4.41 4.74 -15.01
C GLY A 435 -5.10 3.71 -14.10
N ARG A 436 -4.37 2.65 -13.73
CA ARG A 436 -4.87 1.62 -12.82
C ARG A 436 -5.12 2.18 -11.42
N MET A 437 -4.19 2.96 -10.87
CA MET A 437 -4.35 3.54 -9.53
C MET A 437 -5.44 4.62 -9.46
N LEU A 438 -5.57 5.44 -10.50
CA LEU A 438 -6.64 6.43 -10.62
C LEU A 438 -8.02 5.75 -10.57
N SER A 439 -8.18 4.62 -11.28
CA SER A 439 -9.42 3.83 -11.24
C SER A 439 -9.69 3.18 -9.87
N ALA A 440 -8.63 2.83 -9.13
CA ALA A 440 -8.72 2.14 -7.86
C ALA A 440 -9.02 3.08 -6.69
N PHE A 441 -8.34 4.22 -6.62
CA PHE A 441 -8.41 5.18 -5.51
C PHE A 441 -9.37 6.36 -5.79
N GLY A 442 -9.72 6.62 -7.05
CA GLY A 442 -10.69 7.64 -7.43
C GLY A 442 -10.32 9.03 -6.90
N PRO A 443 -11.22 9.74 -6.19
CA PRO A 443 -10.97 11.12 -5.74
C PRO A 443 -9.85 11.24 -4.69
N VAL A 444 -9.50 10.15 -3.98
CA VAL A 444 -8.40 10.16 -3.01
C VAL A 444 -7.04 10.31 -3.72
N PHE A 445 -6.93 9.79 -4.95
CA PHE A 445 -5.68 9.85 -5.73
C PHE A 445 -5.21 11.28 -6.04
N ALA A 446 -6.15 12.21 -6.24
CA ALA A 446 -5.83 13.58 -6.65
C ALA A 446 -5.10 14.39 -5.57
N GLY A 447 -5.29 14.03 -4.29
CA GLY A 447 -4.65 14.72 -3.16
C GLY A 447 -3.28 14.16 -2.78
N SER A 448 -2.96 12.92 -3.16
CA SER A 448 -1.82 12.16 -2.62
C SER A 448 -0.86 11.68 -3.73
N MET A 449 -0.82 12.35 -4.88
CA MET A 449 0.00 11.94 -6.03
C MET A 449 1.50 12.20 -5.78
N PRO A 450 2.36 11.18 -5.71
CA PRO A 450 3.79 11.34 -5.41
C PRO A 450 4.60 11.59 -6.69
N ALA A 451 4.47 12.79 -7.27
CA ALA A 451 5.10 13.11 -8.55
C ALA A 451 6.63 12.99 -8.54
N LEU A 452 7.28 13.41 -7.46
CA LEU A 452 8.74 13.32 -7.32
C LEU A 452 9.23 11.87 -7.21
N ASP A 453 8.54 11.04 -6.43
CA ASP A 453 8.92 9.63 -6.27
C ASP A 453 8.69 8.84 -7.56
N LEU A 454 7.61 9.15 -8.30
CA LEU A 454 7.36 8.55 -9.62
C LEU A 454 8.46 8.94 -10.61
N LEU A 455 8.90 10.20 -10.60
CA LEU A 455 9.98 10.67 -11.46
C LEU A 455 11.31 9.98 -11.10
N ALA A 456 11.65 9.90 -9.81
CA ALA A 456 12.81 9.14 -9.34
C ALA A 456 12.70 7.64 -9.72
N GLY A 457 11.51 7.06 -9.60
CA GLY A 457 11.21 5.69 -10.01
C GLY A 457 11.43 5.45 -11.50
N MET A 458 11.07 6.43 -12.36
CA MET A 458 11.36 6.35 -13.79
C MET A 458 12.86 6.34 -14.07
N PHE A 459 13.64 7.18 -13.40
CA PHE A 459 15.11 7.16 -13.54
C PHE A 459 15.70 5.81 -13.13
N ILE A 460 15.25 5.25 -12.01
CA ILE A 460 15.68 3.93 -11.52
C ILE A 460 15.29 2.84 -12.54
N ALA A 461 14.07 2.89 -13.08
CA ALA A 461 13.60 1.92 -14.07
C ALA A 461 14.43 1.96 -15.36
N VAL A 462 14.79 3.16 -15.84
CA VAL A 462 15.70 3.33 -17.00
C VAL A 462 17.08 2.77 -16.67
N ALA A 463 17.66 3.11 -15.51
CA ALA A 463 18.96 2.61 -15.10
C ALA A 463 19.00 1.08 -15.03
N LEU A 464 17.95 0.45 -14.46
CA LEU A 464 17.81 -1.01 -14.43
C LEU A 464 17.65 -1.61 -15.82
N GLY A 465 16.93 -0.94 -16.73
CA GLY A 465 16.86 -1.33 -18.14
C GLY A 465 18.23 -1.33 -18.84
N VAL A 466 19.05 -0.32 -18.58
CA VAL A 466 20.43 -0.24 -19.10
C VAL A 466 21.30 -1.35 -18.50
N ILE A 467 21.22 -1.59 -17.19
CA ILE A 467 21.97 -2.66 -16.52
C ILE A 467 21.58 -4.03 -17.08
N LEU A 468 20.28 -4.28 -17.27
CA LEU A 468 19.78 -5.52 -17.85
C LEU A 468 20.31 -5.73 -19.27
N ALA A 469 20.23 -4.69 -20.12
CA ALA A 469 20.71 -4.76 -21.49
C ALA A 469 22.23 -4.98 -21.57
N ALA A 470 23.01 -4.25 -20.76
CA ALA A 470 24.45 -4.41 -20.67
C ALA A 470 24.83 -5.81 -20.19
N GLY A 471 24.21 -6.30 -19.12
CA GLY A 471 24.44 -7.63 -18.56
C GLY A 471 24.12 -8.77 -19.53
N ALA A 472 22.98 -8.68 -20.22
CA ALA A 472 22.59 -9.64 -21.25
C ALA A 472 23.55 -9.64 -22.46
N ALA A 473 24.15 -8.49 -22.78
CA ALA A 473 25.09 -8.37 -23.88
C ALA A 473 26.50 -8.90 -23.57
N VAL A 474 26.87 -9.11 -22.30
CA VAL A 474 28.23 -9.55 -21.94
C VAL A 474 28.60 -10.87 -22.60
N TYR A 475 27.77 -11.91 -22.48
CA TYR A 475 28.06 -13.23 -23.04
C TYR A 475 28.18 -13.21 -24.58
N PRO A 476 27.21 -12.64 -25.33
CA PRO A 476 27.32 -12.50 -26.79
C PRO A 476 28.54 -11.68 -27.22
N SER A 477 28.85 -10.59 -26.50
CA SER A 477 29.99 -9.71 -26.81
C SER A 477 31.33 -10.40 -26.57
N LEU A 478 31.45 -11.20 -25.50
CA LEU A 478 32.62 -12.04 -25.26
C LEU A 478 32.80 -13.09 -26.35
N LYS A 479 31.69 -13.69 -26.81
CA LYS A 479 31.73 -14.63 -27.93
C LYS A 479 32.21 -13.92 -29.19
N ALA A 480 31.66 -12.75 -29.52
CA ALA A 480 32.08 -11.90 -30.63
C ALA A 480 33.57 -11.55 -30.59
N ALA A 481 34.02 -11.11 -29.42
CA ALA A 481 35.39 -10.70 -29.18
C ALA A 481 36.37 -11.86 -29.30
N ARG A 482 35.97 -13.12 -29.14
CA ARG A 482 36.88 -14.28 -29.24
C ARG A 482 36.87 -14.98 -30.60
N LEU A 483 36.15 -14.43 -31.58
CA LEU A 483 36.08 -15.02 -32.90
C LEU A 483 37.42 -14.89 -33.65
N ALA A 484 37.78 -15.95 -34.38
CA ALA A 484 39.01 -16.01 -35.16
C ALA A 484 38.80 -15.35 -36.54
N PRO A 485 39.60 -14.35 -36.95
CA PRO A 485 39.42 -13.65 -38.23
C PRO A 485 39.47 -14.56 -39.46
N MET A 486 40.25 -15.65 -39.37
CA MET A 486 40.37 -16.66 -40.43
C MET A 486 39.06 -17.39 -40.71
N GLU A 487 38.16 -17.54 -39.73
CA GLU A 487 36.87 -18.19 -39.93
C GLU A 487 35.92 -17.32 -40.76
N ALA A 488 36.01 -15.99 -40.64
CA ALA A 488 35.21 -15.05 -41.44
C ALA A 488 35.60 -15.04 -42.92
N MET A 489 36.89 -15.22 -43.23
CA MET A 489 37.39 -15.26 -44.60
C MET A 489 37.23 -16.62 -45.28
N ARG A 490 36.83 -17.66 -44.54
CA ARG A 490 36.57 -19.01 -45.07
C ARG A 490 35.10 -19.21 -45.47
N ILE A 491 34.21 -18.30 -45.07
CA ILE A 491 32.79 -18.32 -45.43
C ILE A 491 32.63 -17.53 -46.74
N GLU A 492 33.06 -18.12 -47.85
CA GLU A 492 32.54 -17.87 -49.20
C GLU A 492 32.47 -19.19 -49.96
#